data_AF-A0A640YB10-F1
#
_entry.id   AF-A0A640YB10-F1
#
_cell.length_a   1.000
_cell.length_b   1.000
_cell.length_c   1.000
_cell.angle_alpha   90.00
_cell.angle_beta   90.00
_cell.angle_gamma   90.00
#
_symmetry.space_group_name_H-M   'P 1'
#
loop_
_entity.id
_entity.type
_entity.pdbx_description
1 polymer ?
#
loop_
_entity_poly.entity_id
_entity_poly.type
_entity_poly.pdbx_seq_one_letter_code
_entity_poly.pdbx_strand_id
1 'polypeptide(L)'
;MDLNLTKRQSEIFDFIKGHLDKTGYPPTVREIGSALGLHSPSTVHAHLAKLERSGVLRRDPSKPRAIEILVERTKRVMRPSIPLVGRVAAGAPILAEENIEDQLEIPAMIGADDGDYALEVRGDSMRDAGILGGDYVVVHPVGDADDGEIVVAMLEGEATVKRLFRDGESVRLEPENPAYEPIVSADVEVLGRVIGVFRKV
;
A
#
# COMPACT_ATOMS: atom_id res chain seq x y z
N MET A 1 12.53 -7.48 4.24
CA MET A 1 12.87 -8.68 5.04
C MET A 1 11.99 -9.78 4.50
N ASP A 2 12.51 -10.62 3.60
CA ASP A 2 11.68 -11.60 2.91
C ASP A 2 11.24 -12.68 3.90
N LEU A 3 9.96 -12.60 4.25
CA LEU A 3 9.29 -13.52 5.15
C LEU A 3 9.05 -14.82 4.40
N ASN A 4 10.02 -15.73 4.46
CA ASN A 4 9.96 -17.04 3.81
C ASN A 4 8.99 -17.97 4.56
N LEU A 5 7.70 -17.64 4.51
CA LEU A 5 6.60 -18.33 5.15
C LEU A 5 5.98 -19.31 4.15
N THR A 6 5.67 -20.52 4.62
CA THR A 6 4.84 -21.45 3.86
C THR A 6 3.43 -20.89 3.71
N LYS A 7 2.70 -21.29 2.66
CA LYS A 7 1.30 -20.86 2.41
C LYS A 7 0.43 -20.91 3.68
N ARG A 8 0.51 -22.00 4.44
CA ARG A 8 -0.28 -22.17 5.67
C ARG A 8 0.16 -21.25 6.81
N GLN A 9 1.45 -20.92 6.89
CA GLN A 9 1.96 -19.95 7.86
C GLN A 9 1.51 -18.53 7.52
N SER A 10 1.51 -18.17 6.23
CA SER A 10 0.96 -16.89 5.76
C SER A 10 -0.52 -16.78 6.13
N GLU A 11 -1.34 -17.78 5.79
CA GLU A 11 -2.78 -17.77 6.13
C GLU A 11 -3.04 -17.58 7.63
N ILE A 12 -2.24 -18.21 8.50
CA ILE A 12 -2.33 -18.03 9.96
C ILE A 12 -1.92 -16.60 10.36
N PHE A 13 -0.82 -16.10 9.82
CA PHE A 13 -0.32 -14.76 10.11
C PHE A 13 -1.32 -13.68 9.66
N ASP A 14 -1.85 -13.80 8.45
CA ASP A 14 -2.82 -12.88 7.85
C ASP A 14 -4.13 -12.90 8.63
N PHE A 15 -4.59 -14.07 9.09
CA PHE A 15 -5.75 -14.18 9.96
C PHE A 15 -5.54 -13.48 11.31
N ILE A 16 -4.37 -13.66 11.94
CA ILE A 16 -4.05 -12.99 13.23
C ILE A 16 -4.04 -11.47 13.02
N LYS A 17 -3.41 -10.99 11.94
CA LYS A 17 -3.37 -9.57 11.58
C LYS A 17 -4.78 -9.01 11.39
N GLY A 18 -5.57 -9.62 10.49
CA GLY A 18 -6.93 -9.16 10.21
C GLY A 18 -7.88 -9.26 11.41
N HIS A 19 -7.67 -10.19 12.34
CA HIS A 19 -8.46 -10.27 13.57
C HIS A 19 -8.10 -9.15 14.55
N LEU A 20 -6.80 -8.85 14.70
CA LEU A 20 -6.32 -7.76 15.55
C LEU A 20 -6.84 -6.41 15.05
N ASP A 21 -6.79 -6.16 13.74
CA ASP A 21 -7.27 -4.92 13.13
C ASP A 21 -8.79 -4.72 13.32
N LYS A 22 -9.56 -5.82 13.28
CA LYS A 22 -11.02 -5.77 13.42
C LYS A 22 -11.52 -5.68 14.86
N THR A 23 -10.82 -6.31 15.81
CA THR A 23 -11.33 -6.48 17.19
C THR A 23 -10.51 -5.74 18.25
N GLY A 24 -9.30 -5.31 17.92
CA GLY A 24 -8.36 -4.68 18.85
C GLY A 24 -7.63 -5.65 19.77
N TYR A 25 -7.83 -6.97 19.64
CA TYR A 25 -7.12 -7.99 20.40
C TYR A 25 -6.78 -9.21 19.53
N PRO A 26 -5.73 -9.98 19.84
CA PRO A 26 -5.36 -11.14 19.04
C PRO A 26 -6.32 -12.33 19.26
N PRO A 27 -6.46 -13.22 18.26
CA PRO A 27 -7.25 -14.42 18.38
C PRO A 27 -6.59 -15.45 19.29
N THR A 28 -7.40 -16.39 19.78
CA THR A 28 -6.97 -17.59 20.49
C THR A 28 -6.60 -18.70 19.51
N VAL A 29 -5.85 -19.69 20.00
CA VAL A 29 -5.48 -20.90 19.23
C VAL A 29 -6.72 -21.62 18.67
N ARG A 30 -7.83 -21.62 19.42
CA ARG A 30 -9.08 -22.25 18.98
C ARG A 30 -9.75 -21.45 17.86
N GLU A 31 -9.80 -20.12 17.98
CA GLU A 31 -10.35 -19.25 16.93
C GLU A 31 -9.57 -19.37 15.62
N ILE A 32 -8.23 -19.42 15.70
CA ILE A 32 -7.36 -19.66 14.53
C ILE A 32 -7.68 -21.02 13.90
N GLY A 33 -7.80 -22.07 14.72
CA GLY A 33 -8.11 -23.40 14.24
C GLY A 33 -9.45 -23.49 13.54
N SER A 34 -10.50 -22.91 14.15
CA SER A 34 -11.84 -22.88 13.57
C SER A 34 -11.91 -22.08 12.27
N ALA A 35 -11.23 -20.94 12.18
CA ALA A 35 -11.25 -20.08 10.99
C ALA A 35 -10.53 -20.70 9.79
N LEU A 36 -9.46 -21.47 10.03
CA LEU A 36 -8.60 -22.02 8.98
C LEU A 36 -8.81 -23.52 8.74
N GLY A 37 -9.85 -24.12 9.33
CA GLY A 37 -10.18 -25.54 9.18
C GLY A 37 -9.13 -26.48 9.79
N LEU A 38 -8.40 -26.05 10.83
CA LEU A 38 -7.42 -26.88 11.53
C LEU A 38 -8.09 -27.55 12.75
N HIS A 39 -8.31 -28.86 12.64
CA HIS A 39 -9.02 -29.63 13.66
C HIS A 39 -8.23 -29.88 14.95
N SER A 40 -6.90 -29.74 14.93
CA SER A 40 -6.03 -30.01 16.07
C SER A 40 -5.37 -28.73 16.61
N PRO A 41 -5.57 -28.40 17.89
CA PRO A 41 -4.86 -27.29 18.55
C PRO A 41 -3.34 -27.42 18.43
N SER A 42 -2.81 -28.65 18.48
CA SER A 42 -1.37 -28.93 18.37
C SER A 42 -0.80 -28.49 17.02
N THR A 43 -1.58 -28.63 15.94
CA THR A 43 -1.18 -28.18 14.59
C THR A 43 -1.05 -26.66 14.56
N VAL A 44 -2.01 -25.94 15.13
CA VAL A 44 -1.95 -24.47 15.26
C VAL A 44 -0.74 -24.06 16.11
N HIS A 45 -0.50 -24.73 17.24
CA HIS A 45 0.68 -24.46 18.07
C HIS A 45 2.00 -24.67 17.33
N ALA A 46 2.10 -25.68 16.47
CA ALA A 46 3.29 -25.97 15.68
C ALA A 46 3.55 -24.89 14.63
N HIS A 47 2.51 -24.40 13.94
CA HIS A 47 2.65 -23.28 13.00
C HIS A 47 3.04 -21.98 13.71
N LEU A 48 2.37 -21.65 14.82
CA LEU A 48 2.71 -20.48 15.64
C LEU A 48 4.15 -20.54 16.16
N ALA A 49 4.64 -21.72 16.57
CA ALA A 49 6.03 -21.89 16.99
C ALA A 49 7.04 -21.70 15.84
N LYS A 50 6.64 -21.97 14.59
CA LYS A 50 7.48 -21.68 13.43
C LYS A 50 7.48 -20.18 13.10
N LEU A 51 6.30 -19.54 13.15
CA LEU A 51 6.16 -18.08 12.98
C LEU A 51 6.97 -17.30 14.02
N GLU A 52 6.94 -17.76 15.28
CA GLU A 52 7.75 -17.20 16.36
C GLU A 52 9.25 -17.37 16.11
N ARG A 53 9.68 -18.55 15.64
CA ARG A 53 11.09 -18.80 15.26
C ARG A 53 11.55 -17.97 14.06
N SER A 54 10.65 -17.62 13.14
CA SER A 54 10.96 -16.70 12.04
C SER A 54 10.95 -15.22 12.48
N GLY A 55 10.69 -14.92 13.75
CA GLY A 55 10.79 -13.57 14.32
C GLY A 55 9.62 -12.65 13.95
N VAL A 56 8.53 -13.19 13.40
CA VAL A 56 7.44 -12.37 12.86
C VAL A 56 6.40 -12.00 13.91
N LEU A 57 6.33 -12.82 14.97
CA LEU A 57 5.48 -12.65 16.13
C LEU A 57 6.17 -13.19 17.37
N ARG A 58 5.66 -12.83 18.54
CA ARG A 58 6.00 -13.42 19.83
C ARG A 58 4.71 -13.82 20.54
N ARG A 59 4.77 -14.84 21.39
CA ARG A 59 3.62 -15.20 22.23
C ARG A 59 4.00 -15.58 23.65
N ASP A 60 3.02 -15.53 24.53
CA ASP A 60 3.05 -16.19 25.84
C ASP A 60 2.14 -17.42 25.78
N PRO A 61 2.68 -18.66 25.66
CA PRO A 61 1.88 -19.87 25.56
C PRO A 61 0.97 -20.12 26.77
N SER A 62 1.25 -19.49 27.92
CA SER A 62 0.47 -19.65 29.15
C SER A 62 -0.80 -18.81 29.18
N LYS A 63 -0.90 -17.79 28.32
CA LYS A 63 -2.01 -16.84 28.31
C LYS A 63 -2.79 -16.91 27.01
N PRO A 64 -4.12 -17.10 27.06
CA PRO A 64 -4.95 -16.91 25.88
C PRO A 64 -4.81 -15.45 25.41
N ARG A 65 -4.75 -15.24 24.09
CA ARG A 65 -4.65 -13.90 23.47
C ARG A 65 -3.37 -13.11 23.82
N ALA A 66 -2.29 -13.78 24.20
CA ALA A 66 -0.98 -13.16 24.31
C ALA A 66 -0.15 -13.45 23.06
N ILE A 67 -0.57 -12.88 21.92
CA ILE A 67 0.16 -12.92 20.65
C ILE A 67 0.45 -11.48 20.25
N GLU A 68 1.72 -11.18 19.99
CA GLU A 68 2.20 -9.86 19.57
C GLU A 68 2.87 -9.99 18.20
N ILE A 69 2.41 -9.21 17.22
CA ILE A 69 3.04 -9.15 15.90
C ILE A 69 4.27 -8.23 15.98
N LEU A 70 5.46 -8.79 15.71
CA LEU A 70 6.71 -8.05 15.82
C LEU A 70 7.01 -7.24 14.56
N VAL A 71 6.73 -7.79 13.37
CA VAL A 71 7.00 -7.10 12.09
C VAL A 71 6.22 -5.79 12.00
N GLU A 72 4.96 -5.76 12.44
CA GLU A 72 4.13 -4.57 12.42
C GLU A 72 4.67 -3.49 13.37
N ARG A 73 5.11 -3.89 14.56
CA ARG A 73 5.72 -2.97 15.52
C ARG A 73 7.02 -2.41 14.96
N THR A 74 7.83 -3.24 14.31
CA THR A 74 9.06 -2.81 13.62
C THR A 74 8.75 -1.90 12.44
N LYS A 75 7.80 -2.24 11.56
CA LYS A 75 7.34 -1.37 10.46
C LYS A 75 6.85 -0.04 11.02
N ARG A 76 6.04 -0.03 12.08
CA ARG A 76 5.50 1.19 12.70
C ARG A 76 6.56 2.07 13.38
N VAL A 77 7.66 1.49 13.84
CA VAL A 77 8.81 2.21 14.43
C VAL A 77 9.80 2.65 13.34
N MET A 78 9.95 1.88 12.27
CA MET A 78 10.75 2.24 11.11
C MET A 78 10.02 3.30 10.29
N ARG A 79 10.75 4.30 9.81
CA ARG A 79 10.28 5.17 8.75
C ARG A 79 10.76 4.54 7.45
N PRO A 80 9.94 3.74 6.74
CA PRO A 80 10.34 3.24 5.44
C PRO A 80 10.72 4.42 4.55
N SER A 81 11.81 4.23 3.81
CA SER A 81 12.27 5.15 2.80
C SER A 81 11.73 4.67 1.46
N ILE A 82 11.00 5.53 0.77
CA ILE A 82 10.48 5.28 -0.58
C ILE A 82 11.20 6.17 -1.59
N PRO A 83 11.43 5.72 -2.84
CA PRO A 83 12.06 6.55 -3.85
C PRO A 83 11.18 7.75 -4.19
N LEU A 84 11.77 8.95 -4.20
CA LEU A 84 11.18 10.12 -4.83
C LEU A 84 11.52 10.07 -6.31
N VAL A 85 10.48 9.88 -7.11
CA VAL A 85 10.58 9.81 -8.57
C VAL A 85 10.32 11.20 -9.15
N GLY A 86 11.18 11.60 -10.07
CA GLY A 86 11.12 12.89 -10.76
C GLY A 86 10.19 12.83 -11.98
N ARG A 87 10.76 13.14 -13.15
CA ARG A 87 10.03 13.02 -14.42
C ARG A 87 9.81 11.55 -14.78
N VAL A 88 8.54 11.16 -14.87
CA VAL A 88 8.14 9.86 -15.41
C VAL A 88 8.01 10.00 -16.93
N ALA A 89 8.91 9.37 -17.67
CA ALA A 89 8.86 9.30 -19.13
C ALA A 89 8.26 7.96 -19.59
N ALA A 90 7.57 7.96 -20.72
CA ALA A 90 7.03 6.74 -21.31
C ALA A 90 8.12 5.69 -21.61
N GLY A 91 7.78 4.42 -21.39
CA GLY A 91 8.56 3.26 -21.87
C GLY A 91 9.65 2.73 -20.95
N ALA A 92 10.04 3.47 -19.90
CA ALA A 92 10.94 2.97 -18.86
C ALA A 92 10.16 2.66 -17.57
N PRO A 93 10.58 1.65 -16.78
CA PRO A 93 9.98 1.41 -15.46
C PRO A 93 10.09 2.67 -14.58
N ILE A 94 9.00 3.03 -13.90
CA ILE A 94 8.94 4.22 -13.03
C ILE A 94 10.07 4.23 -12.00
N LEU A 95 10.39 3.06 -11.44
CA LEU A 95 11.43 2.86 -10.43
C LEU A 95 12.84 2.62 -11.03
N ALA A 96 13.07 2.93 -12.31
CA ALA A 96 14.41 2.91 -12.87
C ALA A 96 15.31 3.94 -12.16
N GLU A 97 16.58 3.60 -11.94
CA GLU A 97 17.53 4.47 -11.21
C GLU A 97 17.62 5.89 -11.80
N GLU A 98 17.44 6.03 -13.11
CA GLU A 98 17.44 7.32 -13.82
C GLU A 98 16.27 8.25 -13.45
N ASN A 99 15.16 7.68 -12.96
CA ASN A 99 13.97 8.42 -12.58
C ASN A 99 13.96 8.77 -11.08
N ILE A 100 14.82 8.14 -10.27
CA ILE A 100 14.90 8.35 -8.82
C ILE A 100 15.77 9.57 -8.54
N GLU A 101 15.16 10.63 -7.99
CA GLU A 101 15.87 11.86 -7.63
C GLU A 101 16.35 11.86 -6.18
N ASP A 102 15.59 11.25 -5.27
CA ASP A 102 15.92 11.19 -3.84
C ASP A 102 15.19 10.03 -3.14
N GLN A 103 15.27 9.98 -1.81
CA GLN A 103 14.58 9.05 -0.95
C GLN A 103 13.78 9.80 0.14
N LEU A 104 12.50 9.49 0.27
CA LEU A 104 11.59 10.10 1.23
C LEU A 104 11.27 9.14 2.38
N GLU A 105 11.60 9.54 3.60
CA GLU A 105 11.14 8.86 4.80
C GLU A 105 9.67 9.16 5.06
N ILE A 106 8.83 8.13 5.10
CA ILE A 106 7.40 8.27 5.40
C ILE A 106 7.02 7.49 6.66
N PRO A 107 5.96 7.91 7.39
CA PRO A 107 5.38 7.09 8.44
C PRO A 107 4.80 5.80 7.84
N ALA A 108 5.09 4.66 8.47
CA ALA A 108 4.60 3.36 7.99
C ALA A 108 3.07 3.18 7.97
N MET A 109 2.32 4.13 8.55
CA MET A 109 0.86 4.17 8.45
C MET A 109 0.34 4.64 7.09
N ILE A 110 1.19 5.27 6.26
CA ILE A 110 0.82 5.77 4.92
C ILE A 110 1.36 4.87 3.83
N GLY A 111 2.63 4.48 3.91
CA GLY A 111 3.28 3.59 2.95
C GLY A 111 4.38 2.79 3.64
N ALA A 112 4.46 1.52 3.31
CA ALA A 112 5.38 0.54 3.91
C ALA A 112 5.41 -0.77 3.12
N ASP A 113 4.83 -0.78 1.92
CA ASP A 113 4.77 -1.95 1.06
C ASP A 113 5.82 -1.83 -0.05
N ASP A 114 6.30 -2.98 -0.50
CA ASP A 114 7.38 -3.03 -1.47
C ASP A 114 6.90 -2.42 -2.80
N GLY A 115 7.60 -1.39 -3.27
CA GLY A 115 7.32 -0.72 -4.55
C GLY A 115 6.57 0.61 -4.43
N ASP A 116 6.13 1.02 -3.24
CA ASP A 116 5.59 2.38 -3.03
C ASP A 116 6.64 3.43 -3.45
N TYR A 117 6.18 4.52 -4.08
CA TYR A 117 7.05 5.63 -4.51
C TYR A 117 6.36 6.98 -4.34
N ALA A 118 7.15 8.05 -4.33
CA ALA A 118 6.63 9.42 -4.26
C ALA A 118 6.80 10.13 -5.60
N LEU A 119 5.85 11.00 -5.95
CA LEU A 119 5.96 11.92 -7.08
C LEU A 119 5.68 13.35 -6.63
N GLU A 120 6.46 14.30 -7.14
CA GLU A 120 6.16 15.73 -6.97
C GLU A 120 5.03 16.15 -7.92
N VAL A 121 3.99 16.75 -7.36
CA VAL A 121 2.83 17.26 -8.10
C VAL A 121 3.18 18.58 -8.75
N ARG A 122 2.90 18.68 -10.05
CA ARG A 122 3.04 19.91 -10.83
C ARG A 122 1.68 20.44 -11.26
N GLY A 123 1.47 21.74 -11.08
CA GLY A 123 0.20 22.41 -11.35
C GLY A 123 -0.83 22.27 -10.23
N ASP A 124 -2.05 22.73 -10.47
CA ASP A 124 -3.13 22.84 -9.48
C ASP A 124 -4.43 22.16 -9.92
N SER A 125 -4.36 21.26 -10.90
CA SER A 125 -5.53 20.52 -11.41
C SER A 125 -6.27 19.68 -10.36
N MET A 126 -5.66 19.45 -9.19
CA MET A 126 -6.23 18.67 -8.08
C MET A 126 -6.48 19.50 -6.81
N ARG A 127 -6.55 20.83 -6.96
CA ARG A 127 -6.63 21.80 -5.84
C ARG A 127 -7.78 21.52 -4.88
N ASP A 128 -8.97 21.23 -5.40
CA ASP A 128 -10.18 21.08 -4.60
C ASP A 128 -10.22 19.70 -3.89
N ALA A 129 -9.36 18.75 -4.30
CA ALA A 129 -9.02 17.53 -3.55
C ALA A 129 -7.93 17.76 -2.50
N GLY A 130 -7.43 18.99 -2.35
CA GLY A 130 -6.40 19.36 -1.37
C GLY A 130 -4.97 19.04 -1.81
N ILE A 131 -4.77 18.58 -3.06
CA ILE A 131 -3.46 18.30 -3.65
C ILE A 131 -3.02 19.53 -4.45
N LEU A 132 -1.95 20.17 -3.99
CA LEU A 132 -1.43 21.42 -4.56
C LEU A 132 -0.11 21.19 -5.29
N GLY A 133 0.25 22.12 -6.17
CA GLY A 133 1.56 22.11 -6.81
C GLY A 133 2.68 22.22 -5.77
N GLY A 134 3.70 21.37 -5.93
CA GLY A 134 4.80 21.21 -4.96
C GLY A 134 4.53 20.20 -3.84
N ASP A 135 3.36 19.58 -3.81
CA ASP A 135 3.11 18.44 -2.93
C ASP A 135 3.84 17.19 -3.42
N TYR A 136 4.12 16.28 -2.49
CA TYR A 136 4.54 14.92 -2.80
C TYR A 136 3.38 13.95 -2.57
N VAL A 137 2.91 13.29 -3.63
CA VAL A 137 1.93 12.20 -3.51
C VAL A 137 2.67 10.88 -3.34
N VAL A 138 2.21 10.05 -2.41
CA VAL A 138 2.67 8.66 -2.27
C VAL A 138 1.76 7.77 -3.09
N VAL A 139 2.37 6.91 -3.91
CA VAL A 139 1.71 6.11 -4.92
C VAL A 139 1.97 4.63 -4.64
N HIS A 140 0.90 3.86 -4.54
CA HIS A 140 0.95 2.40 -4.52
C HIS A 140 0.80 1.87 -5.95
N PRO A 141 1.80 1.16 -6.51
CA PRO A 141 1.71 0.64 -7.87
C PRO A 141 0.57 -0.37 -8.01
N VAL A 142 -0.34 -0.11 -8.93
CA VAL A 142 -1.42 -1.02 -9.32
C VAL A 142 -1.65 -0.88 -10.83
N GLY A 143 -2.07 -1.96 -11.49
CA GLY A 143 -2.38 -1.94 -12.93
C GLY A 143 -3.79 -1.48 -13.27
N ASP A 144 -4.66 -1.27 -12.27
CA ASP A 144 -6.03 -0.75 -12.43
C ASP A 144 -6.48 -0.09 -11.11
N ALA A 145 -7.50 0.75 -11.18
CA ALA A 145 -8.08 1.46 -10.04
C ALA A 145 -9.62 1.51 -10.14
N ASP A 146 -10.27 1.70 -8.99
CA ASP A 146 -11.73 1.80 -8.94
C ASP A 146 -12.22 3.22 -9.27
N ASP A 147 -13.48 3.32 -9.69
CA ASP A 147 -14.12 4.61 -9.96
C ASP A 147 -14.09 5.52 -8.72
N GLY A 148 -13.68 6.76 -8.94
CA GLY A 148 -13.56 7.77 -7.92
C GLY A 148 -12.23 7.74 -7.16
N GLU A 149 -11.31 6.81 -7.44
CA GLU A 149 -9.98 6.84 -6.84
C GLU A 149 -9.08 7.92 -7.48
N ILE A 150 -8.19 8.52 -6.68
CA ILE A 150 -7.15 9.41 -7.20
C ILE A 150 -5.97 8.54 -7.62
N VAL A 151 -5.58 8.67 -8.88
CA VAL A 151 -4.52 7.86 -9.49
C VAL A 151 -3.43 8.73 -10.07
N VAL A 152 -2.26 8.13 -10.23
CA VAL A 152 -1.26 8.58 -11.18
C VAL A 152 -1.46 7.78 -12.45
N ALA A 153 -1.67 8.47 -13.56
CA ALA A 153 -1.85 7.86 -14.87
C ALA A 153 -0.84 8.42 -15.87
N MET A 154 -0.35 7.58 -16.77
CA MET A 154 0.42 8.01 -17.94
C MET A 154 -0.57 8.34 -19.05
N LEU A 155 -0.45 9.55 -19.59
CA LEU A 155 -1.25 10.04 -20.71
C LEU A 155 -0.33 10.83 -21.64
N GLU A 156 -0.34 10.49 -22.93
CA GLU A 156 0.51 11.15 -23.95
C GLU A 156 2.01 11.21 -23.59
N GLY A 157 2.47 10.24 -22.78
CA GLY A 157 3.85 10.14 -22.33
C GLY A 157 4.22 11.02 -21.13
N GLU A 158 3.24 11.67 -20.50
CA GLU A 158 3.40 12.41 -19.25
C GLU A 158 2.54 11.81 -18.12
N ALA A 159 3.10 11.75 -16.91
CA ALA A 159 2.35 11.35 -15.72
C ALA A 159 1.47 12.50 -15.21
N THR A 160 0.20 12.19 -14.93
CA THR A 160 -0.79 13.14 -14.42
C THR A 160 -1.52 12.57 -13.20
N VAL A 161 -1.86 13.42 -12.24
CA VAL A 161 -2.68 13.05 -11.08
C VAL A 161 -4.11 13.48 -11.33
N LYS A 162 -5.05 12.54 -11.34
CA LYS A 162 -6.47 12.76 -11.63
C LYS A 162 -7.35 11.78 -10.86
N ARG A 163 -8.64 12.10 -10.74
CA ARG A 163 -9.62 11.12 -10.27
C ARG A 163 -10.08 10.27 -11.45
N LEU A 164 -10.00 8.96 -11.31
CA LEU A 164 -10.32 8.01 -12.37
C LEU A 164 -11.80 7.65 -12.37
N PHE A 165 -12.42 7.61 -13.54
CA PHE A 165 -13.74 7.05 -13.76
C PHE A 165 -13.75 6.26 -15.07
N ARG A 166 -14.39 5.09 -15.07
CA ARG A 166 -14.63 4.30 -16.27
C ARG A 166 -15.70 4.97 -17.13
N ASP A 167 -15.46 5.03 -18.44
CA ASP A 167 -16.37 5.60 -19.44
C ASP A 167 -16.45 4.68 -20.66
N GLY A 168 -17.18 3.56 -20.51
CA GLY A 168 -17.28 2.54 -21.54
C GLY A 168 -15.95 1.83 -21.80
N GLU A 169 -15.45 1.96 -23.03
CA GLU A 169 -14.12 1.44 -23.44
C GLU A 169 -12.98 2.43 -23.16
N SER A 170 -13.29 3.60 -22.61
CA SER A 170 -12.32 4.65 -22.28
C SER A 170 -12.30 4.91 -20.77
N VAL A 171 -11.32 5.70 -20.34
CA VAL A 171 -11.22 6.23 -18.98
C VAL A 171 -11.40 7.74 -19.04
N ARG A 172 -12.18 8.28 -18.11
CA ARG A 172 -12.29 9.71 -17.82
C ARG A 172 -11.40 10.04 -16.62
N LEU A 173 -10.41 10.88 -16.86
CA LEU A 173 -9.53 11.47 -15.87
C LEU A 173 -10.07 12.84 -15.48
N GLU A 174 -10.73 12.89 -14.32
CA GLU A 174 -11.39 14.07 -13.79
C GLU A 174 -10.40 14.92 -12.98
N PRO A 175 -10.20 16.21 -13.32
CA PRO A 175 -9.51 17.15 -12.45
C PRO A 175 -10.40 17.54 -11.26
N GLU A 176 -9.78 17.84 -10.14
CA GLU A 176 -10.43 18.44 -8.96
C GLU A 176 -10.14 19.93 -8.95
N ASN A 177 -10.47 20.60 -10.05
CA ASN A 177 -10.35 22.04 -10.25
C ASN A 177 -11.24 22.47 -11.44
N PRO A 178 -12.26 23.31 -11.24
CA PRO A 178 -13.20 23.76 -12.28
C PRO A 178 -12.55 24.51 -13.47
N ALA A 179 -11.30 24.96 -13.34
CA ALA A 179 -10.57 25.61 -14.42
C ALA A 179 -10.08 24.61 -15.49
N TYR A 180 -10.19 23.30 -15.23
CA TYR A 180 -9.72 22.24 -16.10
C TYR A 180 -10.90 21.37 -16.55
N GLU A 181 -10.89 20.96 -17.83
CA GLU A 181 -11.88 20.03 -18.36
C GLU A 181 -11.48 18.57 -18.10
N PRO A 182 -12.45 17.65 -17.92
CA PRO A 182 -12.17 16.22 -17.85
C PRO A 182 -11.54 15.71 -19.15
N ILE A 183 -10.58 14.79 -19.01
CA ILE A 183 -9.92 14.17 -20.15
C ILE A 183 -10.50 12.76 -20.33
N VAL A 184 -11.03 12.45 -21.50
CA VAL A 184 -11.52 11.11 -21.85
C VAL A 184 -10.59 10.50 -22.88
N SER A 185 -9.98 9.36 -22.56
CA SER A 185 -9.05 8.66 -23.44
C SER A 185 -9.13 7.15 -23.26
N ALA A 186 -8.95 6.41 -24.36
CA ALA A 186 -8.77 4.96 -24.35
C ALA A 186 -7.31 4.55 -24.13
N ASP A 187 -6.37 5.49 -24.31
CA ASP A 187 -4.93 5.28 -24.16
C ASP A 187 -4.46 5.92 -22.84
N VAL A 188 -4.79 5.25 -21.75
CA VAL A 188 -4.43 5.66 -20.38
C VAL A 188 -3.85 4.44 -19.68
N GLU A 189 -2.63 4.57 -19.17
CA GLU A 189 -2.01 3.56 -18.32
C GLU A 189 -2.07 4.03 -16.87
N VAL A 190 -2.75 3.26 -16.01
CA VAL A 190 -2.73 3.53 -14.56
C VAL A 190 -1.40 3.07 -13.99
N LEU A 191 -0.65 4.01 -13.43
CA LEU A 191 0.67 3.76 -12.83
C LEU A 191 0.55 3.40 -11.34
N GLY A 192 -0.52 3.84 -10.69
CA GLY A 192 -0.80 3.51 -9.30
C GLY A 192 -1.85 4.41 -8.66
N ARG A 193 -2.25 4.04 -7.45
CA ARG A 193 -3.23 4.76 -6.64
C ARG A 193 -2.52 5.70 -5.66
N VAL A 194 -3.04 6.91 -5.49
CA VAL A 194 -2.53 7.85 -4.50
C VAL A 194 -3.04 7.46 -3.11
N ILE A 195 -2.11 7.13 -2.21
CA ILE A 195 -2.41 6.66 -0.84
C ILE A 195 -2.07 7.71 0.23
N GLY A 196 -1.39 8.79 -0.12
CA GLY A 196 -1.02 9.85 0.81
C GLY A 196 -0.49 11.11 0.10
N VAL A 197 -0.45 12.21 0.85
CA VAL A 197 0.04 13.52 0.39
C VAL A 197 0.91 14.13 1.47
N PHE A 198 2.09 14.63 1.10
CA PHE A 198 3.02 15.36 1.96
C PHE A 198 3.25 16.75 1.40
N ARG A 199 3.17 17.75 2.28
CA ARG A 199 3.44 19.15 1.93
C ARG A 199 4.49 19.71 2.88
N LYS A 200 5.53 20.31 2.30
CA LYS A 200 6.46 21.17 3.02
C LYS A 200 5.91 22.60 2.99
N VAL A 201 5.78 23.23 4.15
CA VAL A 201 5.31 24.62 4.32
C VAL A 201 6.42 25.55 4.79
#